data_AF-A0A0J0ZK56-F1
#
_entry.id   AF-A0A0J0ZK56-F1
#
_cell.length_a   1.000
_cell.length_b   1.000
_cell.length_c   1.000
_cell.angle_alpha   90.00
_cell.angle_beta   90.00
_cell.angle_gamma   90.00
#
_symmetry.space_group_name_H-M   'P 1'
#
loop_
_entity.id
_entity.type
_entity.pdbx_description
1 polymer ?
#
loop_
_entity_poly.entity_id
_entity_poly.type
_entity_poly.pdbx_seq_one_letter_code
_entity_poly.pdbx_strand_id
1 'polypeptide(L)'
;MVNPDYVPEWYISPFQHVQYTLARNQLHMDLLFEDMDKADQFLDMGADAQVSTFSDGAYAIVQIGDTADKDKIQVYGLLLHEAVHVWQIVKKRMGESEPSVEFEAYSIQAIAQDLFEMYEASEVSNGMEGEKAD
;
A
#
# COMPACT_ATOMS: atom_id res chain seq x y z
N MET A 1 10.76 5.59 -10.83
CA MET A 1 10.08 5.18 -12.10
C MET A 1 9.61 3.77 -11.89
N VAL A 2 8.35 3.47 -12.24
CA VAL A 2 7.75 2.16 -11.92
C VAL A 2 8.33 1.07 -12.84
N ASN A 3 8.74 -0.06 -12.26
CA ASN A 3 9.20 -1.24 -12.96
C ASN A 3 8.04 -1.85 -13.77
N PRO A 4 8.16 -1.99 -15.11
CA PRO A 4 7.08 -2.52 -15.94
C PRO A 4 6.76 -4.01 -15.69
N ASP A 5 7.70 -4.76 -15.09
CA ASP A 5 7.53 -6.18 -14.77
C ASP A 5 7.00 -6.40 -13.35
N TYR A 6 6.79 -5.34 -12.57
CA TYR A 6 6.26 -5.45 -11.21
C TYR A 6 4.77 -5.77 -11.25
N VAL A 7 4.40 -6.87 -10.58
CA VAL A 7 3.00 -7.26 -10.35
C VAL A 7 2.72 -7.07 -8.86
N PRO A 8 1.70 -6.27 -8.48
CA PRO A 8 1.34 -6.10 -7.08
C PRO A 8 0.91 -7.41 -6.44
N GLU A 9 1.43 -7.69 -5.24
CA GLU A 9 1.04 -8.85 -4.44
C GLU A 9 0.14 -8.42 -3.28
N TRP A 10 -0.78 -9.31 -2.89
CA TRP A 10 -1.66 -9.09 -1.74
C TRP A 10 -0.99 -9.54 -0.45
N TYR A 11 -0.91 -8.64 0.51
CA TYR A 11 -0.49 -8.91 1.87
C TYR A 11 -1.71 -8.98 2.78
N ILE A 12 -1.54 -9.54 3.97
CA ILE A 12 -2.62 -9.67 4.95
C ILE A 12 -2.28 -8.90 6.22
N SER A 13 -3.23 -8.10 6.69
CA SER A 13 -3.03 -7.24 7.86
C SER A 13 -2.69 -8.07 9.09
N PRO A 14 -2.03 -7.45 10.09
CA PRO A 14 -2.10 -7.95 11.45
C PRO A 14 -3.55 -8.33 11.79
N PHE A 15 -3.73 -9.46 12.48
CA PHE A 15 -5.03 -10.03 12.86
C PHE A 15 -5.89 -10.53 11.68
N GLN A 16 -5.40 -10.47 10.44
CA GLN A 16 -5.97 -11.16 9.27
C GLN A 16 -7.40 -10.73 8.87
N HIS A 17 -7.77 -9.47 9.11
CA HIS A 17 -9.11 -8.95 8.78
C HIS A 17 -9.20 -8.25 7.42
N VAL A 18 -8.06 -7.79 6.87
CA VAL A 18 -7.97 -7.04 5.61
C VAL A 18 -6.80 -7.55 4.79
N GLN A 19 -7.01 -7.76 3.49
CA GLN A 19 -5.93 -7.89 2.53
C GLN A 19 -5.61 -6.53 1.91
N TYR A 20 -4.34 -6.21 1.74
CA TYR A 20 -3.93 -4.94 1.17
C TYR A 20 -2.74 -5.06 0.23
N THR A 21 -2.59 -4.06 -0.63
CA THR A 21 -1.52 -3.99 -1.64
C THR A 21 -1.26 -2.54 -2.04
N LEU A 22 -0.21 -2.33 -2.84
CA LEU A 22 0.18 -1.02 -3.39
C LEU A 22 0.06 -1.01 -4.92
N ALA A 23 -0.75 -0.09 -5.44
CA ALA A 23 -0.83 0.26 -6.85
C ALA A 23 -0.16 1.61 -7.11
N ARG A 24 0.52 1.73 -8.26
CA ARG A 24 1.27 2.96 -8.63
C ARG A 24 0.89 3.53 -9.99
N ASN A 25 0.00 2.84 -10.69
CA ASN A 25 -0.53 3.23 -11.99
C ASN A 25 -1.80 2.43 -12.27
N GLN A 26 -2.50 2.77 -13.37
CA GLN A 26 -3.70 2.08 -13.79
C GLN A 26 -3.47 0.60 -14.13
N LEU A 27 -2.31 0.23 -14.69
CA LEU A 27 -2.01 -1.17 -15.01
C LEU A 27 -1.97 -2.04 -13.74
N HIS A 28 -1.38 -1.55 -12.65
CA HIS A 28 -1.40 -2.24 -11.35
C HIS A 28 -2.84 -2.45 -10.86
N MET A 29 -3.70 -1.43 -11.01
CA MET A 29 -5.12 -1.57 -10.69
C MET A 29 -5.76 -2.66 -11.55
N ASP A 30 -5.62 -2.57 -12.88
CA ASP A 30 -6.24 -3.53 -13.80
C ASP A 30 -5.83 -4.97 -13.48
N LEU A 31 -4.55 -5.23 -13.20
CA LEU A 31 -4.03 -6.55 -12.79
C LEU A 31 -4.66 -7.07 -11.49
N LEU A 32 -4.99 -6.19 -10.54
CA LEU A 32 -5.65 -6.55 -9.29
C LEU A 32 -7.16 -6.82 -9.47
N PHE A 33 -7.78 -6.24 -10.49
CA PHE A 33 -9.22 -6.32 -10.77
C PHE A 33 -9.60 -7.30 -11.89
N GLU A 34 -8.65 -7.96 -12.57
CA GLU A 34 -9.00 -9.04 -13.51
C GLU A 34 -9.88 -10.13 -12.85
N ASP A 35 -9.82 -10.27 -11.52
CA ASP A 35 -10.65 -11.17 -10.71
C ASP A 35 -11.84 -10.48 -9.97
N MET A 36 -12.05 -9.17 -10.12
CA MET A 36 -13.07 -8.40 -9.40
C MET A 36 -13.87 -7.51 -10.36
N ASP A 37 -15.19 -7.72 -10.45
CA ASP A 37 -16.15 -7.14 -11.41
C ASP A 37 -16.21 -5.60 -11.54
N LYS A 38 -15.37 -4.83 -10.83
CA LYS A 38 -15.31 -3.35 -10.89
C LYS A 38 -13.90 -2.84 -10.59
N ALA A 39 -13.17 -2.41 -11.61
CA ALA A 39 -11.98 -1.58 -11.42
C ALA A 39 -12.41 -0.12 -11.22
N ASP A 40 -12.11 0.44 -10.05
CA ASP A 40 -12.15 1.90 -9.87
C ASP A 40 -10.98 2.54 -10.64
N GLN A 41 -11.14 3.80 -11.06
CA GLN A 41 -10.04 4.53 -11.69
C GLN A 41 -8.93 4.80 -10.68
N PHE A 42 -7.67 4.62 -11.12
CA PHE A 42 -6.50 4.94 -10.32
C PHE A 42 -6.49 6.44 -9.96
N LEU A 43 -6.33 6.76 -8.67
CA LEU A 43 -6.29 8.12 -8.09
C LEU A 43 -7.48 9.00 -8.48
N ASP A 44 -8.68 8.43 -8.45
CA ASP A 44 -9.92 9.15 -8.78
C ASP A 44 -10.26 10.33 -7.84
N MET A 45 -9.63 10.43 -6.68
CA MET A 45 -9.82 11.55 -5.74
C MET A 45 -8.87 12.74 -5.95
N GLY A 46 -7.92 12.65 -6.89
CA GLY A 46 -7.00 13.74 -7.22
C GLY A 46 -5.96 14.07 -6.13
N ALA A 47 -5.65 13.09 -5.27
CA ALA A 47 -4.63 13.20 -4.22
C ALA A 47 -3.28 12.60 -4.66
N ASP A 48 -2.19 12.91 -3.92
CA ASP A 48 -0.87 12.29 -4.14
C ASP A 48 -0.87 10.79 -3.80
N ALA A 49 -1.71 10.39 -2.84
CA ALA A 49 -1.97 9.01 -2.45
C ALA A 49 -3.41 8.86 -1.92
N GLN A 50 -3.96 7.64 -1.96
CA GLN A 50 -5.26 7.32 -1.38
C GLN A 50 -5.40 5.83 -1.07
N VAL A 51 -6.43 5.45 -0.30
CA VAL A 51 -6.87 4.06 -0.12
C VAL A 51 -8.28 3.87 -0.69
N SER A 52 -8.43 2.93 -1.61
CA SER A 52 -9.75 2.43 -2.05
C SER A 52 -10.07 1.10 -1.35
N THR A 53 -11.34 0.85 -1.04
CA THR A 53 -11.76 -0.37 -0.34
C THR A 53 -12.84 -1.13 -1.10
N PHE A 54 -12.76 -2.45 -1.06
CA PHE A 54 -13.67 -3.36 -1.78
C PHE A 54 -14.19 -4.44 -0.84
N SER A 55 -15.32 -5.06 -1.23
CA SER A 55 -15.96 -6.15 -0.48
C SER A 55 -16.15 -5.83 1.02
N ASP A 56 -16.77 -4.68 1.29
CA ASP A 56 -17.00 -4.15 2.65
C ASP A 56 -15.69 -4.00 3.47
N GLY A 57 -14.63 -3.56 2.80
CA GLY A 57 -13.31 -3.35 3.39
C GLY A 57 -12.45 -4.60 3.54
N ALA A 58 -12.85 -5.74 2.96
CA ALA A 58 -12.02 -6.95 3.01
C ALA A 58 -10.71 -6.77 2.23
N TYR A 59 -10.74 -5.92 1.22
CA TYR A 59 -9.60 -5.55 0.40
C TYR A 59 -9.39 -4.04 0.47
N ALA A 60 -8.14 -3.62 0.64
CA ALA A 60 -7.72 -2.23 0.61
C ALA A 60 -6.58 -2.05 -0.40
N ILE A 61 -6.74 -1.17 -1.37
CA ILE A 61 -5.68 -0.86 -2.33
C ILE A 61 -5.15 0.53 -2.01
N VAL A 62 -3.91 0.56 -1.55
CA VAL A 62 -3.16 1.80 -1.40
C VAL A 62 -2.68 2.22 -2.78
N GLN A 63 -2.87 3.48 -3.12
CA GLN A 63 -2.51 4.07 -4.40
C GLN A 63 -1.57 5.23 -4.15
N ILE A 64 -0.47 5.30 -4.88
CA ILE A 64 0.45 6.45 -4.84
C ILE A 64 0.81 6.86 -6.27
N GLY A 65 0.66 8.17 -6.55
CA GLY A 65 0.82 8.72 -7.88
C GLY A 65 2.27 8.88 -8.33
N ASP A 66 2.47 9.84 -9.24
CA ASP A 66 3.82 10.20 -9.66
C ASP A 66 4.60 10.79 -8.48
N THR A 67 5.77 10.20 -8.23
CA THR A 67 6.68 10.57 -7.15
C THR A 67 7.96 11.24 -7.66
N ALA A 68 8.03 11.58 -8.95
CA ALA A 68 9.22 12.17 -9.56
C ALA A 68 9.69 13.50 -8.92
N ASP A 69 8.78 14.25 -8.30
CA ASP A 69 9.05 15.51 -7.59
C ASP A 69 9.29 15.33 -6.08
N LYS A 70 9.22 14.10 -5.56
CA LYS A 70 9.28 13.78 -4.13
C LYS A 70 10.56 13.01 -3.80
N ASP A 71 11.18 13.37 -2.68
CA ASP A 71 12.24 12.55 -2.12
C ASP A 71 11.68 11.29 -1.43
N LYS A 72 12.56 10.33 -1.15
CA LYS A 72 12.20 9.04 -0.55
C LYS A 72 11.52 9.19 0.82
N ILE A 73 11.88 10.21 1.61
CA ILE A 73 11.27 10.46 2.92
C ILE A 73 9.83 10.97 2.74
N GLN A 74 9.60 11.84 1.76
CA GLN A 74 8.25 12.33 1.43
C GLN A 74 7.35 11.19 0.95
N VAL A 75 7.87 10.30 0.09
CA VAL A 75 7.14 9.09 -0.35
C VAL A 75 6.78 8.20 0.83
N TYR A 76 7.75 7.88 1.70
CA TYR A 76 7.50 7.07 2.89
C TYR A 76 6.53 7.75 3.86
N GLY A 77 6.54 9.08 3.95
CA GLY A 77 5.55 9.83 4.71
C GLY A 77 4.13 9.66 4.18
N LEU A 78 3.94 9.69 2.86
CA LEU A 78 2.65 9.43 2.22
C LEU A 78 2.19 7.98 2.45
N LEU A 79 3.08 7.00 2.26
CA LEU A 79 2.75 5.59 2.49
C LEU A 79 2.41 5.29 3.96
N LEU A 80 3.09 5.95 4.91
CA LEU A 80 2.73 5.87 6.33
C LEU A 80 1.34 6.46 6.59
N HIS A 81 0.98 7.57 5.94
CA HIS A 81 -0.35 8.15 6.04
C HIS A 81 -1.42 7.16 5.58
N GLU A 82 -1.22 6.53 4.43
CA GLU A 82 -2.16 5.52 3.92
C GLU A 82 -2.18 4.25 4.78
N ALA A 83 -1.07 3.86 5.40
CA ALA A 83 -1.03 2.76 6.37
C ALA A 83 -1.96 3.00 7.57
N VAL A 84 -2.08 4.26 8.03
CA VAL A 84 -3.05 4.64 9.08
C VAL A 84 -4.48 4.40 8.59
N HIS A 85 -4.80 4.72 7.33
CA HIS A 85 -6.12 4.46 6.77
C HIS A 85 -6.42 2.96 6.65
N VAL A 86 -5.46 2.14 6.19
CA VAL A 86 -5.59 0.67 6.19
C VAL A 86 -5.86 0.15 7.60
N TRP A 87 -5.12 0.61 8.60
CA TRP A 87 -5.35 0.24 9.99
C TRP A 87 -6.76 0.62 10.48
N GLN A 88 -7.27 1.80 10.15
CA GLN A 88 -8.64 2.20 10.50
C GLN A 88 -9.69 1.24 9.92
N ILE A 89 -9.45 0.73 8.70
CA ILE A 89 -10.32 -0.28 8.06
C ILE A 89 -10.22 -1.62 8.81
N VAL A 90 -9.01 -2.08 9.13
CA VAL A 90 -8.75 -3.30 9.94
C VAL A 90 -9.49 -3.22 11.27
N LYS A 91 -9.30 -2.13 12.02
CA LYS A 91 -9.94 -1.86 13.31
C LYS A 91 -11.47 -1.95 13.21
N LYS A 92 -12.05 -1.32 12.18
CA LYS A 92 -13.49 -1.37 11.91
C LYS A 92 -13.98 -2.80 11.65
N ARG A 93 -13.25 -3.58 10.85
CA ARG A 93 -13.63 -4.97 10.50
C ARG A 93 -13.45 -5.97 11.63
N MET A 94 -12.49 -5.73 12.50
CA MET A 94 -12.31 -6.49 13.74
C MET A 94 -13.44 -6.22 14.75
N GLY A 95 -14.19 -5.13 14.59
CA GLY A 95 -15.21 -4.71 15.55
C GLY A 95 -14.63 -4.13 16.84
N GLU A 96 -13.37 -3.70 16.81
CA GLU A 96 -12.66 -3.16 17.98
C GLU A 96 -12.76 -1.63 18.01
N SER A 97 -13.25 -1.07 19.12
CA SER A 97 -13.36 0.38 19.29
C SER A 97 -12.15 0.98 20.01
N GLU A 98 -11.53 0.23 20.92
CA GLU A 98 -10.50 0.70 21.85
C GLU A 98 -9.30 -0.26 21.89
N PRO A 99 -8.58 -0.44 20.76
CA PRO A 99 -7.36 -1.22 20.76
C PRO A 99 -6.33 -0.60 21.70
N SER A 100 -5.40 -1.40 22.22
CA SER A 100 -4.30 -0.84 23.02
C SER A 100 -3.40 0.06 22.17
N VAL A 101 -2.77 1.05 22.81
CA VAL A 101 -1.89 2.01 22.13
C VAL A 101 -0.70 1.33 21.44
N GLU A 102 -0.12 0.31 22.07
CA GLU A 102 0.97 -0.48 21.51
C GLU A 102 0.48 -1.31 20.33
N PHE A 103 -0.71 -1.92 20.45
CA PHE A 103 -1.30 -2.71 19.37
C PHE A 103 -1.52 -1.85 18.12
N GLU A 104 -2.08 -0.66 18.27
CA GLU A 104 -2.24 0.30 17.18
C GLU A 104 -0.89 0.70 16.57
N ALA A 105 0.10 1.04 17.40
CA ALA A 105 1.43 1.44 16.95
C ALA A 105 2.12 0.34 16.12
N TYR A 106 2.14 -0.91 16.61
CA TYR A 106 2.75 -2.03 15.90
C TYR A 106 2.01 -2.37 14.61
N SER A 107 0.69 -2.24 14.58
CA SER A 107 -0.10 -2.55 13.38
C SER A 107 0.17 -1.56 12.27
N ILE A 108 0.18 -0.26 12.59
CA ILE A 108 0.53 0.79 11.63
C ILE A 108 1.97 0.63 11.17
N GLN A 109 2.91 0.33 12.08
CA GLN A 109 4.30 0.09 11.73
C GLN A 109 4.45 -1.05 10.73
N ALA A 110 3.82 -2.20 10.98
CA ALA A 110 3.89 -3.37 10.10
C ALA A 110 3.35 -3.07 8.70
N ILE A 111 2.15 -2.48 8.61
CA ILE A 111 1.54 -2.12 7.32
C ILE A 111 2.41 -1.11 6.57
N ALA A 112 2.94 -0.09 7.26
CA ALA A 112 3.80 0.91 6.63
C ALA A 112 5.10 0.29 6.10
N GLN A 113 5.73 -0.61 6.84
CA GLN A 113 6.94 -1.31 6.42
C GLN A 113 6.70 -2.15 5.16
N ASP A 114 5.59 -2.89 5.11
CA ASP A 114 5.21 -3.64 3.91
C ASP A 114 5.00 -2.70 2.71
N LEU A 115 4.31 -1.58 2.89
CA LEU A 115 4.10 -0.60 1.82
C LEU A 115 5.41 0.03 1.33
N PHE A 116 6.38 0.26 2.22
CA PHE A 116 7.71 0.73 1.84
C PHE A 116 8.44 -0.31 1.00
N GLU A 117 8.40 -1.59 1.41
CA GLU A 117 9.01 -2.69 0.67
C GLU A 117 8.37 -2.89 -0.70
N MET A 118 7.04 -2.83 -0.79
CA MET A 118 6.31 -2.87 -2.06
C MET A 118 6.69 -1.71 -2.98
N TYR A 119 6.81 -0.50 -2.43
CA TYR A 119 7.25 0.66 -3.21
C TYR A 119 8.65 0.46 -3.77
N GLU A 120 9.60 0.03 -2.95
CA GLU A 120 10.98 -0.23 -3.37
C GLU A 120 11.06 -1.37 -4.41
N ALA A 121 10.32 -2.45 -4.21
CA ALA A 121 10.25 -3.57 -5.16
C ALA A 121 9.65 -3.16 -6.51
N SER A 122 8.77 -2.15 -6.49
CA SER A 122 8.14 -1.59 -7.69
C SER A 122 8.97 -0.53 -8.42
N GLU A 123 10.11 -0.08 -7.86
CA GLU A 123 11.01 0.84 -8.54
C GLU A 123 11.88 0.10 -9.57
N VAL A 124 12.17 0.74 -10.70
CA VAL A 124 13.19 0.25 -11.64
C VAL A 124 14.53 0.20 -10.91
N SER A 125 15.11 -0.99 -10.78
CA SER A 125 16.45 -1.15 -10.23
C SER A 125 17.46 -0.55 -11.22
N ASN A 126 17.90 0.68 -10.97
CA ASN A 126 19.04 1.27 -11.67
C ASN A 126 20.34 0.65 -11.14
N GLY A 127 20.54 -0.66 -11.33
CA GLY A 127 21.82 -1.35 -11.19
C GLY A 127 22.66 -0.97 -9.97
N MET A 128 22.06 -0.81 -8.79
CA MET A 128 22.80 -0.78 -7.53
C MET A 128 22.57 -2.10 -6.82
N GLU A 129 23.15 -3.17 -7.40
CA GLU A 129 23.63 -4.27 -6.57
C GLU A 129 24.60 -3.63 -5.57
N GLY A 130 24.18 -3.51 -4.31
CA GLY A 130 25.10 -3.12 -3.26
C GLY A 130 26.27 -4.11 -3.28
N GLU A 131 27.49 -3.60 -3.50
CA GLU A 131 28.70 -4.32 -3.18
C GLU A 131 28.55 -4.80 -1.73
N LYS A 132 28.33 -6.10 -1.54
CA LYS A 132 28.65 -6.71 -0.27
C LYS A 132 30.16 -6.61 -0.14
N ALA A 133 30.63 -5.70 0.70
CA ALA A 133 31.98 -5.77 1.19
C ALA A 133 32.12 -7.10 1.97
N ASP A 134 33.12 -7.89 1.57
CA ASP A 134 33.53 -9.15 2.20
C ASP A 134 33.82 -9.00 3.71
#